data_AF-A0A2E0KU40-F1
#
_entry.id   AF-A0A2E0KU40-F1
#
_cell.length_a   1.000
_cell.length_b   1.000
_cell.length_c   1.000
_cell.angle_alpha   90.00
_cell.angle_beta   90.00
_cell.angle_gamma   90.00
#
_symmetry.space_group_name_H-M   'P 1'
#
loop_
_entity.id
_entity.type
_entity.pdbx_description
1 polymer ?
#
loop_
_entity_poly.entity_id
_entity_poly.type
_entity_poly.pdbx_seq_one_letter_code
_entity_poly.pdbx_strand_id
1 'polypeptide(L)'
;MDWLKRLFEPGDTSHPLAGGSIPSQFGPDADPATLPEPVTKRVLAITHNPVLHRAGGRTVRDHFRWNDPHQLAALYAQDVREASYGYANYTVVEHLVVDDFPVKADGFRYDERSYLDAWRRRQFHQPDGVDYLTLVRDFRMIERVSDGEIDEVWLFGHPYGGYYESIMCGPDAFWCNAPALKGTEQAARRFVIMGFNFERGVGEMLEDLGHRAESMMQRVYADVPVNANLWQRFIRYDQTHPGQAECGNVHFAPNSIRDYDWGNPRTVASNCDDWYAFPQLTGARWRQVNCSEWGNGDIRLHHLWWFRHMPHVTGLTDGISYNWWDYIVDPNRV
;
A
#
# COMPACT_ATOMS: atom_id res chain seq x y z
N MET A 1 5.28 20.06 25.08
CA MET A 1 6.46 19.25 25.44
C MET A 1 6.02 18.04 26.27
N ASP A 2 5.31 17.07 25.67
CA ASP A 2 5.10 15.77 26.34
C ASP A 2 4.64 14.63 25.39
N TRP A 3 4.80 14.80 24.07
CA TRP A 3 4.46 13.75 23.08
C TRP A 3 5.69 12.91 22.69
N LEU A 4 6.90 13.46 22.84
CA LEU A 4 8.18 12.80 22.52
C LEU A 4 8.64 11.78 23.59
N LYS A 5 7.95 11.68 24.74
CA LYS A 5 8.32 10.75 25.82
C LYS A 5 7.69 9.35 25.70
N ARG A 6 6.63 9.18 24.92
CA ARG A 6 5.98 7.86 24.73
C ARG A 6 6.69 6.93 23.74
N LEU A 7 7.73 7.40 23.04
CA LEU A 7 8.54 6.58 22.13
C LEU A 7 9.69 5.83 22.84
N PHE A 8 9.87 6.01 24.15
CA PHE A 8 11.04 5.47 24.87
C PHE A 8 10.74 4.82 26.23
N GLU A 9 9.48 4.52 26.56
CA GLU A 9 9.20 3.62 27.67
C GLU A 9 9.25 2.16 27.19
N PRO A 10 9.91 1.23 27.91
CA PRO A 10 9.81 -0.19 27.62
C PRO A 10 8.42 -0.66 28.05
N GLY A 11 7.44 -0.34 27.23
CA GLY A 11 6.05 -0.75 27.39
C GLY A 11 5.92 -2.20 26.96
N ASP A 12 5.47 -3.03 27.90
CA ASP A 12 4.96 -4.39 27.71
C ASP A 12 3.61 -4.36 26.94
N THR A 13 3.54 -3.53 25.90
CA THR A 13 2.38 -3.44 25.01
C THR A 13 2.48 -4.61 24.05
N SER A 14 1.47 -5.47 24.08
CA SER A 14 1.26 -6.53 23.10
C SER A 14 1.52 -6.02 21.68
N HIS A 15 2.39 -6.74 20.96
CA HIS A 15 2.86 -6.41 19.64
C HIS A 15 1.68 -6.14 18.67
N PRO A 16 1.74 -5.15 17.76
CA PRO A 16 0.70 -4.87 16.75
C PRO A 16 0.46 -6.02 15.74
N LEU A 17 1.14 -7.16 15.92
CA LEU A 17 0.93 -8.40 15.17
C LEU A 17 0.07 -9.41 15.94
N ALA A 18 -0.57 -9.00 17.04
CA ALA A 18 -1.53 -9.85 17.75
C ALA A 18 -2.77 -10.09 16.88
N GLY A 19 -2.66 -11.17 16.10
CA GLY A 19 -3.63 -11.83 15.23
C GLY A 19 -5.10 -11.51 15.47
N GLY A 20 -5.71 -11.02 14.41
CA GLY A 20 -7.11 -11.24 14.06
C GLY A 20 -7.19 -11.34 12.54
N SER A 21 -7.94 -12.33 12.04
CA SER A 21 -8.52 -12.25 10.68
C SER A 21 -9.25 -10.92 10.52
N ILE A 22 -9.39 -10.42 9.28
CA ILE A 22 -10.20 -9.23 9.01
C ILE A 22 -11.56 -9.45 9.68
N PRO A 23 -12.03 -8.50 10.52
CA PRO A 23 -13.36 -8.64 11.07
C PRO A 23 -14.33 -8.71 9.90
N SER A 24 -15.21 -9.71 9.90
CA SER A 24 -16.21 -10.02 8.86
C SER A 24 -17.30 -8.93 8.72
N GLN A 25 -16.95 -7.67 8.96
CA GLN A 25 -17.85 -6.55 9.24
C GLN A 25 -17.86 -5.47 8.15
N PHE A 26 -16.99 -5.56 7.14
CA PHE A 26 -16.84 -4.55 6.09
C PHE A 26 -17.66 -4.90 4.84
N GLY A 27 -18.97 -5.01 5.03
CA GLY A 27 -19.93 -5.25 3.95
C GLY A 27 -20.38 -6.71 3.80
N PRO A 28 -21.37 -6.95 2.93
CA PRO A 28 -21.86 -8.29 2.64
C PRO A 28 -20.80 -9.13 1.92
N ASP A 29 -20.96 -10.45 1.98
CA ASP A 29 -20.26 -11.34 1.06
C ASP A 29 -20.74 -11.07 -0.37
N ALA A 30 -19.81 -11.08 -1.33
CA ALA A 30 -20.14 -10.94 -2.74
C ALA A 30 -20.83 -12.19 -3.27
N ASP A 31 -21.76 -12.02 -4.22
CA ASP A 31 -22.34 -13.14 -4.96
C ASP A 31 -21.26 -13.79 -5.82
N PRO A 32 -20.87 -15.07 -5.58
CA PRO A 32 -19.85 -15.75 -6.36
C PRO A 32 -20.14 -15.78 -7.87
N ALA A 33 -21.41 -15.70 -8.28
CA ALA A 33 -21.78 -15.67 -9.70
C ALA A 33 -21.38 -14.37 -10.42
N THR A 34 -21.07 -13.32 -9.66
CA THR A 34 -20.67 -12.00 -10.18
C THR A 34 -19.17 -11.74 -10.08
N LEU A 35 -18.42 -12.61 -9.41
CA LEU A 35 -16.99 -12.42 -9.20
C LEU A 35 -16.20 -12.80 -10.45
N PRO A 36 -15.19 -12.00 -10.84
CA PRO A 36 -14.27 -12.37 -11.92
C PRO A 36 -13.32 -13.49 -11.48
N GLU A 37 -12.72 -14.17 -12.46
CA GLU A 37 -11.67 -15.16 -12.20
C GLU A 37 -10.50 -14.52 -11.45
N PRO A 38 -10.05 -15.12 -10.32
CA PRO A 38 -8.92 -14.60 -9.57
C PRO A 38 -7.61 -14.57 -10.36
N VAL A 39 -6.76 -13.59 -10.05
CA VAL A 39 -5.41 -13.49 -10.59
C VAL A 39 -4.38 -13.76 -9.49
N THR A 40 -3.23 -14.28 -9.88
CA THR A 40 -2.07 -14.46 -8.98
C THR A 40 -0.87 -13.71 -9.56
N LYS A 41 -0.30 -12.81 -8.76
CA LYS A 41 0.92 -12.07 -9.09
C LYS A 41 2.12 -12.70 -8.39
N ARG A 42 3.20 -12.91 -9.14
CA ARG A 42 4.45 -13.48 -8.63
C ARG A 42 5.36 -12.36 -8.15
N VAL A 43 5.85 -12.49 -6.92
CA VAL A 43 6.59 -11.43 -6.25
C VAL A 43 8.03 -11.86 -6.04
N LEU A 44 8.96 -10.98 -6.42
CA LEU A 44 10.32 -10.99 -5.87
C LEU A 44 10.34 -10.12 -4.61
N ALA A 45 10.53 -10.74 -3.45
CA ALA A 45 10.74 -10.02 -2.20
C ALA A 45 12.24 -9.84 -1.94
N ILE A 46 12.68 -8.63 -1.60
CA ILE A 46 14.08 -8.32 -1.30
C ILE A 46 14.12 -7.58 0.02
N THR A 47 14.78 -8.14 1.02
CA THR A 47 14.98 -7.52 2.33
C THR A 47 16.42 -7.06 2.49
N HIS A 48 16.64 -5.75 2.64
CA HIS A 48 17.94 -5.21 3.07
C HIS A 48 18.02 -5.24 4.59
N ASN A 49 18.71 -6.24 5.13
CA ASN A 49 18.81 -6.50 6.57
C ASN A 49 20.27 -6.74 6.99
N PRO A 50 21.12 -5.70 6.93
CA PRO A 50 22.55 -5.80 7.20
C PRO A 50 22.86 -6.33 8.61
N VAL A 51 23.93 -7.09 8.73
CA VAL A 51 24.46 -7.65 9.97
C VAL A 51 25.32 -6.60 10.67
N LEU A 52 24.99 -6.33 11.93
CA LEU A 52 25.75 -5.45 12.79
C LEU A 52 26.85 -6.25 13.49
N HIS A 53 27.96 -6.46 12.77
CA HIS A 53 29.08 -7.28 13.23
C HIS A 53 29.67 -6.81 14.56
N ARG A 54 29.70 -5.50 14.83
CA ARG A 54 30.22 -4.93 16.09
C ARG A 54 29.16 -4.85 17.18
N ALA A 55 27.88 -4.93 16.84
CA ALA A 55 26.75 -4.95 17.78
C ALA A 55 26.20 -6.38 18.04
N GLY A 56 27.12 -7.33 18.24
CA GLY A 56 26.79 -8.70 18.62
C GLY A 56 26.45 -9.64 17.45
N GLY A 57 26.74 -9.24 16.21
CA GLY A 57 26.54 -10.09 15.02
C GLY A 57 25.07 -10.34 14.67
N ARG A 58 24.17 -9.49 15.16
CA ARG A 58 22.73 -9.55 14.87
C ARG A 58 22.41 -8.71 13.65
N THR A 59 21.38 -9.09 12.89
CA THR A 59 20.86 -8.24 11.83
C THR A 59 20.29 -6.93 12.40
N VAL A 60 20.21 -5.87 11.59
CA VAL A 60 19.67 -4.57 12.02
C VAL A 60 18.23 -4.72 12.52
N ARG A 61 17.42 -5.56 11.85
CA ARG A 61 16.07 -5.92 12.30
C ARG A 61 16.08 -6.54 13.69
N ASP A 62 16.91 -7.55 13.93
CA ASP A 62 16.96 -8.25 15.23
C ASP A 62 17.54 -7.38 16.35
N HIS A 63 18.47 -6.49 16.01
CA HIS A 63 19.05 -5.54 16.95
C HIS A 63 17.98 -4.59 17.50
N PHE A 64 17.14 -4.05 16.61
CA PHE A 64 16.07 -3.11 16.97
C PHE A 64 14.73 -3.76 17.28
N ARG A 65 14.62 -5.10 17.13
CA ARG A 65 13.39 -5.88 17.36
C ARG A 65 12.23 -5.42 16.46
N TRP A 66 12.54 -5.15 15.19
CA TRP A 66 11.54 -4.82 14.18
C TRP A 66 10.83 -6.06 13.65
N ASN A 67 9.74 -5.85 12.91
CA ASN A 67 8.86 -6.90 12.40
C ASN A 67 9.60 -7.84 11.44
N ASP A 68 9.09 -9.07 11.32
CA ASP A 68 9.56 -10.03 10.32
C ASP A 68 8.99 -9.73 8.92
N PRO A 69 9.84 -9.43 7.91
CA PRO A 69 9.41 -9.22 6.53
C PRO A 69 8.62 -10.39 5.95
N HIS A 70 8.92 -11.65 6.33
CA HIS A 70 8.15 -12.80 5.86
C HIS A 70 6.72 -12.79 6.40
N GLN A 71 6.57 -12.45 7.69
CA GLN A 71 5.26 -12.35 8.32
C GLN A 71 4.47 -11.16 7.78
N LEU A 72 5.13 -10.00 7.60
CA LEU A 72 4.54 -8.83 6.98
C LEU A 72 4.04 -9.13 5.56
N ALA A 73 4.88 -9.73 4.71
CA ALA A 73 4.51 -10.13 3.35
C ALA A 73 3.29 -11.07 3.32
N ALA A 74 3.27 -12.07 4.21
CA ALA A 74 2.17 -13.03 4.28
C ALA A 74 0.85 -12.38 4.71
N LEU A 75 0.88 -11.54 5.76
CA LEU A 75 -0.30 -10.83 6.24
C LEU A 75 -0.80 -9.80 5.23
N TYR A 76 0.10 -9.07 4.57
CA TYR A 76 -0.25 -8.15 3.49
C TYR A 76 -0.93 -8.88 2.33
N ALA A 77 -0.35 -9.99 1.85
CA ALA A 77 -0.95 -10.79 0.78
C ALA A 77 -2.35 -11.33 1.16
N GLN A 78 -2.51 -11.76 2.42
CA GLN A 78 -3.79 -12.19 2.95
C GLN A 78 -4.81 -11.04 2.97
N ASP A 79 -4.42 -9.87 3.48
CA ASP A 79 -5.28 -8.70 3.56
C ASP A 79 -5.74 -8.24 2.18
N VAL A 80 -4.84 -8.19 1.20
CA VAL A 80 -5.21 -7.83 -0.18
C VAL A 80 -6.17 -8.86 -0.78
N ARG A 81 -5.94 -10.15 -0.55
CA ARG A 81 -6.86 -11.20 -1.01
C ARG A 81 -8.25 -11.04 -0.40
N GLU A 82 -8.32 -10.80 0.90
CA GLU A 82 -9.61 -10.66 1.58
C GLU A 82 -10.32 -9.35 1.22
N ALA A 83 -9.59 -8.24 1.07
CA ALA A 83 -10.15 -6.95 0.66
C ALA A 83 -10.65 -6.94 -0.80
N SER A 84 -10.05 -7.79 -1.65
CA SER A 84 -10.41 -7.95 -3.07
C SER A 84 -11.44 -9.05 -3.35
N TYR A 85 -12.14 -9.54 -2.31
CA TYR A 85 -13.11 -10.64 -2.43
C TYR A 85 -12.50 -11.91 -3.08
N GLY A 86 -11.20 -12.14 -2.87
CA GLY A 86 -10.46 -13.28 -3.41
C GLY A 86 -9.85 -13.06 -4.79
N TYR A 87 -10.07 -11.91 -5.44
CA TYR A 87 -9.57 -11.65 -6.80
C TYR A 87 -8.04 -11.52 -6.85
N ALA A 88 -7.44 -10.67 -6.02
CA ALA A 88 -6.02 -10.37 -6.04
C ALA A 88 -5.24 -11.31 -5.11
N ASN A 89 -4.39 -12.17 -5.68
CA ASN A 89 -3.55 -13.09 -4.92
C ASN A 89 -2.07 -12.81 -5.22
N TYR A 90 -1.20 -13.00 -4.22
CA TYR A 90 0.24 -12.88 -4.38
C TYR A 90 0.94 -14.18 -3.99
N THR A 91 1.96 -14.55 -4.75
CA THR A 91 2.89 -15.63 -4.40
C THR A 91 4.29 -15.07 -4.42
N VAL A 92 4.97 -15.06 -3.27
CA VAL A 92 6.40 -14.75 -3.20
C VAL A 92 7.15 -15.93 -3.78
N VAL A 93 7.64 -15.77 -5.01
CA VAL A 93 8.35 -16.84 -5.74
C VAL A 93 9.82 -16.93 -5.34
N GLU A 94 10.37 -15.82 -4.86
CA GLU A 94 11.73 -15.74 -4.33
C GLU A 94 11.77 -14.64 -3.27
N HIS A 95 12.46 -14.91 -2.15
CA HIS A 95 12.72 -13.94 -1.11
C HIS A 95 14.22 -13.88 -0.85
N LEU A 96 14.84 -12.78 -1.23
CA LEU A 96 16.26 -12.51 -1.04
C LEU A 96 16.49 -11.68 0.23
N VAL A 97 17.47 -12.09 1.05
CA VAL A 97 17.94 -11.30 2.19
C VAL A 97 19.34 -10.80 1.88
N VAL A 98 19.50 -9.49 1.91
CA VAL A 98 20.73 -8.78 1.55
C VAL A 98 21.40 -8.29 2.83
N ASP A 99 22.63 -8.76 3.06
CA ASP A 99 23.49 -8.31 4.15
C ASP A 99 24.21 -7.01 3.77
N ASP A 100 23.45 -5.97 3.44
CA ASP A 100 23.98 -4.67 3.06
C ASP A 100 22.93 -3.56 3.20
N PHE A 101 23.40 -2.34 3.39
CA PHE A 101 22.57 -1.14 3.28
C PHE A 101 22.44 -0.76 1.79
N PRO A 102 21.25 -0.36 1.31
CA PRO A 102 21.09 0.04 -0.08
C PRO A 102 21.82 1.36 -0.38
N VAL A 103 22.29 1.53 -1.62
CA VAL A 103 22.95 2.76 -2.09
C VAL A 103 21.90 3.85 -2.30
N LYS A 104 22.16 5.05 -1.80
CA LYS A 104 21.36 6.25 -2.04
C LYS A 104 21.61 6.81 -3.43
N ALA A 105 20.67 7.59 -3.94
CA ALA A 105 20.73 8.19 -5.28
C ALA A 105 21.95 9.10 -5.49
N ASP A 106 22.55 9.63 -4.41
CA ASP A 106 23.78 10.43 -4.45
C ASP A 106 25.07 9.61 -4.24
N GLY A 107 24.95 8.29 -4.19
CA GLY A 107 26.07 7.36 -3.97
C GLY A 107 26.42 7.13 -2.50
N PHE A 108 25.77 7.81 -1.54
CA PHE A 108 25.94 7.51 -0.13
C PHE A 108 25.45 6.08 0.18
N ARG A 109 26.15 5.38 1.07
CA ARG A 109 25.71 4.11 1.61
C ARG A 109 25.98 4.10 3.10
N TYR A 110 24.98 3.72 3.88
CA TYR A 110 25.18 3.48 5.29
C TYR A 110 26.15 2.31 5.50
N ASP A 111 26.90 2.39 6.58
CA ASP A 111 27.55 1.24 7.22
C ASP A 111 26.98 1.09 8.64
N GLU A 112 27.35 0.01 9.33
CA GLU A 112 26.90 -0.25 10.70
C GLU A 112 27.10 0.98 11.62
N ARG A 113 28.26 1.62 11.56
CA ARG A 113 28.59 2.73 12.45
C ARG A 113 27.74 3.95 12.15
N SER A 114 27.70 4.38 10.90
CA SER A 114 26.99 5.58 10.45
C SER A 114 25.48 5.41 10.63
N TYR A 115 24.93 4.21 10.41
CA TYR A 115 23.51 3.96 10.65
C TYR A 115 23.15 4.01 12.14
N LEU A 116 23.93 3.35 13.01
CA LEU A 116 23.70 3.39 14.46
C LEU A 116 23.89 4.80 15.02
N ASP A 117 24.88 5.56 14.52
CA ASP A 117 25.09 6.95 14.91
C ASP A 117 23.93 7.85 14.46
N ALA A 118 23.42 7.67 13.23
CA ALA A 118 22.25 8.38 12.70
C ALA A 118 20.99 8.07 13.51
N TRP A 119 20.76 6.78 13.82
CA TRP A 119 19.65 6.33 14.64
C TRP A 119 19.67 6.96 16.04
N ARG A 120 20.82 6.93 16.71
CA ARG A 120 21.00 7.53 18.05
C ARG A 120 20.75 9.05 18.03
N ARG A 121 21.21 9.74 16.99
CA ARG A 121 21.09 11.20 16.88
C ARG A 121 19.76 11.66 16.29
N ARG A 122 18.98 10.75 15.71
CA ARG A 122 17.80 11.05 14.88
C ARG A 122 18.13 12.04 13.76
N GLN A 123 19.29 11.85 13.14
CA GLN A 123 19.80 12.67 12.03
C GLN A 123 20.29 11.73 10.94
N PHE A 124 19.47 11.58 9.90
CA PHE A 124 19.71 10.67 8.78
C PHE A 124 20.25 11.44 7.57
N HIS A 125 20.86 10.69 6.64
CA HIS A 125 21.44 11.24 5.42
C HIS A 125 20.36 11.88 4.57
N GLN A 126 20.73 12.95 3.87
CA GLN A 126 19.87 13.62 2.90
C GLN A 126 20.68 13.93 1.64
N PRO A 127 20.11 13.68 0.44
CA PRO A 127 18.77 13.14 0.19
C PRO A 127 18.61 11.66 0.59
N ASP A 128 17.42 11.26 1.05
CA ASP A 128 17.17 9.89 1.53
C ASP A 128 16.87 8.87 0.41
N GLY A 129 16.53 9.31 -0.80
CA GLY A 129 16.10 8.40 -1.88
C GLY A 129 17.17 7.36 -2.26
N VAL A 130 16.74 6.12 -2.50
CA VAL A 130 17.61 5.02 -2.97
C VAL A 130 17.94 5.16 -4.46
N ASP A 131 19.08 4.63 -4.89
CA ASP A 131 19.36 4.39 -6.31
C ASP A 131 18.58 3.16 -6.81
N TYR A 132 17.35 3.40 -7.26
CA TYR A 132 16.49 2.37 -7.84
C TYR A 132 17.09 1.69 -9.08
N LEU A 133 17.89 2.40 -9.89
CA LEU A 133 18.49 1.80 -11.09
C LEU A 133 19.58 0.80 -10.71
N THR A 134 20.31 1.04 -9.62
CA THR A 134 21.22 0.04 -9.06
C THR A 134 20.45 -1.19 -8.58
N LEU A 135 19.34 -1.02 -7.85
CA LEU A 135 18.50 -2.16 -7.43
C LEU A 135 17.96 -2.95 -8.64
N VAL A 136 17.42 -2.26 -9.65
CA VAL A 136 16.89 -2.90 -10.87
C VAL A 136 17.95 -3.78 -11.54
N ARG A 137 19.19 -3.27 -11.64
CA ARG A 137 20.33 -4.02 -12.23
C ARG A 137 20.76 -5.19 -11.34
N ASP A 138 20.98 -4.96 -10.06
CA ASP A 138 21.54 -5.95 -9.13
C ASP A 138 20.63 -7.18 -9.01
N PHE A 139 19.32 -6.97 -9.07
CA PHE A 139 18.32 -8.05 -8.98
C PHE A 139 17.76 -8.51 -10.32
N ARG A 140 18.26 -7.94 -11.44
CA ARG A 140 17.82 -8.25 -12.82
C ARG A 140 16.30 -8.13 -12.99
N MET A 141 15.71 -7.09 -12.42
CA MET A 141 14.25 -6.98 -12.33
C MET A 141 13.59 -6.92 -13.72
N ILE A 142 14.23 -6.24 -14.67
CA ILE A 142 13.75 -6.09 -16.04
C ILE A 142 13.71 -7.44 -16.75
N GLU A 143 14.79 -8.20 -16.68
CA GLU A 143 14.91 -9.52 -17.30
C GLU A 143 13.87 -10.47 -16.70
N ARG A 144 13.77 -10.52 -15.36
CA ARG A 144 12.81 -11.38 -14.68
C ARG A 144 11.35 -11.04 -14.98
N VAL A 145 11.01 -9.75 -15.14
CA VAL A 145 9.65 -9.35 -15.58
C VAL A 145 9.41 -9.74 -17.04
N SER A 146 10.42 -9.59 -17.90
CA SER A 146 10.32 -9.84 -19.34
C SER A 146 10.24 -11.32 -19.67
N ASP A 147 10.97 -12.15 -18.93
CA ASP A 147 10.90 -13.62 -19.00
C ASP A 147 9.66 -14.17 -18.30
N GLY A 148 8.87 -13.28 -17.68
CA GLY A 148 7.70 -13.63 -16.93
C GLY A 148 8.04 -14.56 -15.77
N GLU A 149 9.12 -14.33 -15.04
CA GLU A 149 9.41 -14.98 -13.75
C GLU A 149 8.65 -14.29 -12.62
N ILE A 150 8.54 -12.95 -12.71
CA ILE A 150 7.92 -12.10 -11.69
C ILE A 150 6.96 -11.09 -12.33
N ASP A 151 6.02 -10.60 -11.53
CA ASP A 151 5.03 -9.58 -11.88
C ASP A 151 5.22 -8.28 -11.07
N GLU A 152 5.77 -8.39 -9.87
CA GLU A 152 5.93 -7.29 -8.92
C GLU A 152 7.15 -7.51 -8.03
N VAL A 153 7.69 -6.43 -7.47
CA VAL A 153 8.82 -6.47 -6.54
C VAL A 153 8.41 -5.84 -5.21
N TRP A 154 8.71 -6.50 -4.10
CA TRP A 154 8.53 -5.97 -2.74
C TRP A 154 9.89 -5.75 -2.08
N LEU A 155 10.24 -4.50 -1.86
CA LEU A 155 11.42 -4.12 -1.10
C LEU A 155 11.05 -3.99 0.38
N PHE A 156 11.81 -4.63 1.26
CA PHE A 156 11.70 -4.47 2.70
C PHE A 156 12.98 -3.83 3.23
N GLY A 157 12.85 -2.64 3.79
CA GLY A 157 13.97 -1.84 4.27
C GLY A 157 13.84 -1.49 5.74
N HIS A 158 14.98 -1.13 6.32
CA HIS A 158 15.02 -0.41 7.59
C HIS A 158 14.54 1.03 7.39
N PRO A 159 14.17 1.73 8.48
CA PRO A 159 13.87 3.16 8.42
C PRO A 159 15.00 3.95 7.77
N TYR A 160 14.65 4.93 6.93
CA TYR A 160 15.59 5.69 6.11
C TYR A 160 16.39 4.80 5.15
N GLY A 161 15.75 3.73 4.65
CA GLY A 161 16.24 2.92 3.53
C GLY A 161 16.10 3.63 2.19
N GLY A 162 15.20 4.61 2.08
CA GLY A 162 15.06 5.47 0.90
C GLY A 162 14.07 4.99 -0.15
N TYR A 163 13.19 4.05 0.22
CA TYR A 163 12.18 3.53 -0.70
C TYR A 163 10.97 4.47 -0.75
N TYR A 164 10.50 4.73 -1.96
CA TYR A 164 9.13 5.13 -2.21
C TYR A 164 8.19 3.96 -1.88
N GLU A 165 7.01 4.29 -1.39
CA GLU A 165 5.91 3.35 -1.08
C GLU A 165 5.49 2.55 -2.33
N SER A 166 5.43 3.23 -3.49
CA SER A 166 5.37 2.58 -4.79
C SER A 166 6.14 3.39 -5.84
N ILE A 167 6.68 2.71 -6.85
CA ILE A 167 7.24 3.35 -8.05
C ILE A 167 7.01 2.46 -9.28
N MET A 168 6.61 3.08 -10.39
CA MET A 168 6.35 2.36 -11.65
C MET A 168 7.59 2.32 -12.53
N CYS A 169 7.84 1.14 -13.10
CA CYS A 169 8.89 0.84 -14.05
C CYS A 169 8.30 0.33 -15.37
N GLY A 170 9.11 0.31 -16.43
CA GLY A 170 8.74 -0.22 -17.74
C GLY A 170 8.33 0.84 -18.76
N PRO A 171 7.94 0.40 -19.97
CA PRO A 171 7.52 1.30 -21.05
C PRO A 171 6.29 2.10 -20.65
N ASP A 172 6.26 3.38 -21.02
CA ASP A 172 5.16 4.31 -20.74
C ASP A 172 4.75 4.38 -19.26
N ALA A 173 5.71 4.12 -18.36
CA ALA A 173 5.51 4.26 -16.93
C ALA A 173 5.04 5.69 -16.57
N PHE A 174 4.11 5.78 -15.62
CA PHE A 174 3.54 7.03 -15.15
C PHE A 174 3.66 7.16 -13.63
N TRP A 175 3.19 8.28 -13.08
CA TRP A 175 3.22 8.52 -11.64
C TRP A 175 2.46 7.41 -10.88
N CYS A 176 3.14 6.76 -9.94
CA CYS A 176 2.55 5.75 -9.06
C CYS A 176 3.05 5.99 -7.65
N ASN A 177 2.48 6.98 -6.97
CA ASN A 177 2.98 7.58 -5.73
C ASN A 177 4.45 8.06 -5.72
N ALA A 178 5.10 8.00 -6.87
CA ALA A 178 6.44 8.48 -7.13
C ALA A 178 6.57 8.80 -8.62
N PRO A 179 7.55 9.63 -9.02
CA PRO A 179 7.89 9.80 -10.42
C PRO A 179 8.18 8.46 -11.09
N ALA A 180 7.72 8.27 -12.33
CA ALA A 180 8.04 7.09 -13.13
C ALA A 180 9.57 6.88 -13.21
N LEU A 181 10.01 5.63 -13.04
CA LEU A 181 11.43 5.29 -13.05
C LEU A 181 11.97 5.23 -14.48
N LYS A 182 12.57 6.33 -14.92
CA LYS A 182 13.27 6.41 -16.21
C LYS A 182 14.46 5.46 -16.28
N GLY A 183 14.77 4.94 -17.46
CA GLY A 183 15.85 3.97 -17.68
C GLY A 183 15.44 2.51 -17.51
N THR A 184 14.13 2.25 -17.45
CA THR A 184 13.53 0.90 -17.35
C THR A 184 12.60 0.57 -18.52
N GLU A 185 12.56 1.41 -19.55
CA GLU A 185 11.65 1.32 -20.70
C GLU A 185 11.85 0.05 -21.54
N GLN A 186 13.01 -0.59 -21.43
CA GLN A 186 13.36 -1.83 -22.11
C GLN A 186 12.70 -3.09 -21.52
N ALA A 187 11.96 -2.98 -20.41
CA ALA A 187 11.15 -4.10 -19.90
C ALA A 187 10.03 -4.45 -20.89
N ALA A 188 9.65 -5.73 -20.95
CA ALA A 188 8.57 -6.16 -21.85
C ALA A 188 7.19 -5.55 -21.51
N ARG A 189 7.01 -5.04 -20.28
CA ARG A 189 5.76 -4.47 -19.78
C ARG A 189 5.99 -3.62 -18.54
N ARG A 190 4.96 -2.87 -18.12
CA ARG A 190 4.99 -2.12 -16.86
C ARG A 190 4.96 -3.07 -15.66
N PHE A 191 5.67 -2.71 -14.61
CA PHE A 191 5.63 -3.36 -13.29
C PHE A 191 5.81 -2.32 -12.19
N VAL A 192 5.42 -2.67 -10.97
CA VAL A 192 5.54 -1.79 -9.80
C VAL A 192 6.55 -2.38 -8.82
N ILE A 193 7.35 -1.51 -8.22
CA ILE A 193 8.17 -1.83 -7.06
C ILE A 193 7.48 -1.20 -5.84
N MET A 194 7.07 -2.01 -4.88
CA MET A 194 6.53 -1.58 -3.59
C MET A 194 7.67 -1.46 -2.56
N GLY A 195 7.65 -0.42 -1.75
CA GLY A 195 8.69 -0.15 -0.76
C GLY A 195 8.16 -0.15 0.67
N PHE A 196 8.40 -1.24 1.39
CA PHE A 196 7.93 -1.45 2.76
C PHE A 196 9.04 -1.21 3.79
N ASN A 197 8.65 -0.71 4.97
CA ASN A 197 9.53 -0.52 6.11
C ASN A 197 9.19 -1.53 7.22
N PHE A 198 10.12 -2.42 7.56
CA PHE A 198 9.87 -3.45 8.58
C PHE A 198 9.84 -2.92 10.03
N GLU A 199 10.13 -1.64 10.29
CA GLU A 199 9.77 -0.98 11.57
C GLU A 199 8.24 -0.82 11.70
N ARG A 200 7.53 -0.73 10.58
CA ARG A 200 6.09 -0.48 10.50
C ARG A 200 5.30 -1.78 10.32
N GLY A 201 3.97 -1.68 10.37
CA GLY A 201 3.07 -2.83 10.26
C GLY A 201 2.43 -2.96 8.89
N VAL A 202 1.51 -3.92 8.78
CA VAL A 202 0.74 -4.17 7.55
C VAL A 202 -0.22 -3.02 7.23
N GLY A 203 -0.64 -2.25 8.23
CA GLY A 203 -1.49 -1.07 8.01
C GLY A 203 -0.84 -0.04 7.10
N GLU A 204 0.46 0.24 7.31
CA GLU A 204 1.24 1.11 6.42
C GLU A 204 1.49 0.46 5.05
N MET A 205 1.70 -0.86 4.97
CA MET A 205 1.82 -1.52 3.66
C MET A 205 0.52 -1.42 2.82
N LEU A 206 -0.64 -1.41 3.49
CA LEU A 206 -1.93 -1.18 2.83
C LEU A 206 -2.13 0.30 2.45
N GLU A 207 -1.55 1.23 3.20
CA GLU A 207 -1.47 2.64 2.83
C GLU A 207 -0.68 2.83 1.53
N ASP A 208 0.49 2.18 1.41
CA ASP A 208 1.30 2.18 0.19
C ASP A 208 0.50 1.66 -1.02
N LEU A 209 -0.25 0.57 -0.82
CA LEU A 209 -1.17 0.06 -1.84
C LEU A 209 -2.30 1.04 -2.15
N GLY A 210 -2.79 1.77 -1.14
CA GLY A 210 -3.82 2.78 -1.29
C GLY A 210 -3.37 3.89 -2.22
N HIS A 211 -2.17 4.41 -2.01
CA HIS A 211 -1.58 5.41 -2.90
C HIS A 211 -1.32 4.91 -4.32
N ARG A 212 -0.91 3.65 -4.48
CA ARG A 212 -0.89 3.00 -5.78
C ARG A 212 -2.28 2.97 -6.41
N ALA A 213 -3.31 2.54 -5.67
CA ALA A 213 -4.67 2.47 -6.16
C ALA A 213 -5.18 3.85 -6.59
N GLU A 214 -4.93 4.90 -5.80
CA GLU A 214 -5.27 6.27 -6.17
C GLU A 214 -4.61 6.70 -7.48
N SER A 215 -3.32 6.39 -7.65
CA SER A 215 -2.57 6.69 -8.87
C SER A 215 -3.13 5.95 -10.10
N MET A 216 -3.44 4.67 -9.96
CA MET A 216 -4.02 3.85 -11.05
C MET A 216 -5.40 4.34 -11.43
N MET A 217 -6.29 4.52 -10.45
CA MET A 217 -7.68 4.91 -10.70
C MET A 217 -7.80 6.34 -11.22
N GLN A 218 -6.95 7.25 -10.76
CA GLN A 218 -6.85 8.60 -11.32
C GLN A 218 -6.47 8.56 -12.81
N ARG A 219 -5.60 7.63 -13.22
CA ARG A 219 -5.19 7.47 -14.62
C ARG A 219 -6.27 6.81 -15.48
N VAL A 220 -6.96 5.78 -14.96
CA VAL A 220 -8.09 5.11 -15.65
C VAL A 220 -9.22 6.09 -15.94
N TYR A 221 -9.53 6.98 -14.99
CA TYR A 221 -10.61 7.95 -15.11
C TYR A 221 -10.17 9.32 -15.64
N ALA A 222 -8.94 9.46 -16.16
CA ALA A 222 -8.37 10.76 -16.52
C ALA A 222 -9.18 11.51 -17.58
N ASP A 223 -9.75 10.79 -18.55
CA ASP A 223 -10.53 11.35 -19.66
C ASP A 223 -12.05 11.30 -19.42
N VAL A 224 -12.48 10.86 -18.24
CA VAL A 224 -13.91 10.77 -17.88
C VAL A 224 -14.38 12.11 -17.30
N PRO A 225 -15.44 12.72 -17.88
CA PRO A 225 -16.00 13.97 -17.37
C PRO A 225 -16.39 13.87 -15.89
N VAL A 226 -16.17 14.94 -15.11
CA VAL A 226 -16.34 14.97 -13.65
C VAL A 226 -17.70 14.44 -13.17
N ASN A 227 -18.79 14.72 -13.91
CA ASN A 227 -20.14 14.27 -13.56
C ASN A 227 -20.37 12.77 -13.78
N ALA A 228 -19.56 12.11 -14.61
CA ALA A 228 -19.58 10.67 -14.86
C ALA A 228 -18.41 9.93 -14.16
N ASN A 229 -17.51 10.67 -13.51
CA ASN A 229 -16.28 10.14 -12.95
C ASN A 229 -16.53 9.46 -11.60
N LEU A 230 -16.71 8.14 -11.65
CA LEU A 230 -17.00 7.32 -10.47
C LEU A 230 -15.84 7.32 -9.47
N TRP A 231 -14.59 7.40 -9.91
CA TRP A 231 -13.46 7.53 -8.99
C TRP A 231 -13.54 8.81 -8.16
N GLN A 232 -13.80 9.96 -8.81
CA GLN A 232 -13.99 11.25 -8.12
C GLN A 232 -15.22 11.27 -7.21
N ARG A 233 -16.25 10.45 -7.49
CA ARG A 233 -17.37 10.23 -6.56
C ARG A 233 -16.93 9.39 -5.37
N PHE A 234 -16.28 8.25 -5.59
CA PHE A 234 -15.84 7.32 -4.55
C PHE A 234 -15.03 8.01 -3.46
N ILE A 235 -14.10 8.88 -3.86
CA ILE A 235 -13.18 9.54 -2.93
C ILE A 235 -13.73 10.75 -2.16
N ARG A 236 -15.02 11.04 -2.27
CA ARG A 236 -15.63 12.19 -1.58
C ARG A 236 -15.68 11.94 -0.08
N TYR A 237 -15.35 12.98 0.67
CA TYR A 237 -15.52 13.08 2.12
C TYR A 237 -16.04 14.47 2.48
N ASP A 238 -16.63 14.59 3.66
CA ASP A 238 -17.50 15.72 4.01
C ASP A 238 -16.81 17.09 4.04
N GLN A 239 -15.52 17.14 4.37
CA GLN A 239 -14.78 18.41 4.37
C GLN A 239 -14.65 19.02 2.97
N THR A 240 -14.48 18.19 1.93
CA THR A 240 -14.35 18.65 0.53
C THR A 240 -15.69 18.68 -0.20
N HIS A 241 -16.61 17.81 0.20
CA HIS A 241 -17.92 17.65 -0.41
C HIS A 241 -19.02 17.60 0.67
N PRO A 242 -19.34 18.73 1.33
CA PRO A 242 -20.29 18.75 2.44
C PRO A 242 -21.65 18.16 2.05
N GLY A 243 -22.14 17.21 2.85
CA GLY A 243 -23.40 16.51 2.60
C GLY A 243 -23.38 15.55 1.40
N GLN A 244 -22.20 15.30 0.82
CA GLN A 244 -22.00 14.41 -0.33
C GLN A 244 -20.85 13.41 -0.08
N ALA A 245 -20.61 13.03 1.18
CA ALA A 245 -19.56 12.08 1.54
C ALA A 245 -19.88 10.66 1.02
N GLU A 246 -18.85 9.99 0.52
CA GLU A 246 -18.90 8.62 0.00
C GLU A 246 -17.92 7.79 0.84
N CYS A 247 -16.89 7.18 0.24
CA CYS A 247 -15.93 6.34 0.97
C CYS A 247 -14.70 7.12 1.48
N GLY A 248 -14.45 8.33 0.99
CA GLY A 248 -13.21 9.04 1.26
C GLY A 248 -12.01 8.43 0.52
N ASN A 249 -10.80 8.75 0.95
CA ASN A 249 -9.57 8.32 0.29
C ASN A 249 -8.61 7.64 1.28
N VAL A 250 -7.40 7.31 0.85
CA VAL A 250 -6.46 6.58 1.71
C VAL A 250 -6.18 7.34 3.02
N HIS A 251 -6.11 8.67 2.97
CA HIS A 251 -5.80 9.57 4.11
C HIS A 251 -7.02 10.04 4.91
N PHE A 252 -8.19 10.13 4.27
CA PHE A 252 -9.39 10.77 4.82
C PHE A 252 -10.59 9.83 4.77
N ALA A 253 -11.10 9.46 5.95
CA ALA A 253 -12.40 8.83 6.07
C ALA A 253 -13.53 9.84 5.83
N PRO A 254 -14.80 9.39 5.64
CA PRO A 254 -15.93 10.27 5.33
C PRO A 254 -16.10 11.49 6.26
N ASN A 255 -15.72 11.36 7.54
CA ASN A 255 -15.88 12.40 8.57
C ASN A 255 -14.57 13.14 8.94
N SER A 256 -13.45 12.81 8.31
CA SER A 256 -12.14 13.36 8.66
C SER A 256 -12.08 14.88 8.43
N ILE A 257 -11.33 15.60 9.27
CA ILE A 257 -11.09 17.06 9.15
C ILE A 257 -9.63 17.44 8.91
N ARG A 258 -8.74 16.46 8.98
CA ARG A 258 -7.31 16.59 8.76
C ARG A 258 -6.78 15.23 8.35
N ASP A 259 -5.55 15.25 7.89
CA ASP A 259 -4.81 14.07 7.46
C ASP A 259 -4.77 13.00 8.56
N TYR A 260 -4.99 11.73 8.18
CA TYR A 260 -5.01 10.55 9.06
C TYR A 260 -6.04 10.59 10.22
N ASP A 261 -7.11 11.37 10.08
CA ASP A 261 -8.13 11.55 11.11
C ASP A 261 -9.20 10.45 11.11
N TRP A 262 -8.78 9.18 11.04
CA TRP A 262 -9.68 8.02 11.01
C TRP A 262 -10.32 7.72 12.37
N GLY A 263 -9.78 8.26 13.47
CA GLY A 263 -10.30 8.09 14.83
C GLY A 263 -11.38 9.10 15.22
N ASN A 264 -11.86 9.93 14.29
CA ASN A 264 -12.78 11.01 14.61
C ASN A 264 -14.19 10.48 14.95
N PRO A 265 -14.74 10.76 16.15
CA PRO A 265 -16.07 10.27 16.54
C PRO A 265 -17.22 11.09 15.93
N ARG A 266 -16.93 12.19 15.23
CA ARG A 266 -17.96 13.03 14.59
C ARG A 266 -18.79 12.17 13.65
N THR A 267 -20.10 12.28 13.76
CA THR A 267 -21.00 11.57 12.85
C THR A 267 -21.28 12.41 11.60
N VAL A 268 -21.35 11.76 10.45
CA VAL A 268 -21.66 12.40 9.16
C VAL A 268 -22.60 11.54 8.32
N ALA A 269 -23.43 12.17 7.48
CA ALA A 269 -24.16 11.44 6.46
C ALA A 269 -23.20 10.98 5.35
N SER A 270 -23.15 9.68 5.06
CA SER A 270 -22.39 9.11 3.95
C SER A 270 -23.25 8.14 3.16
N ASN A 271 -22.96 8.04 1.86
CA ASN A 271 -23.54 7.08 0.93
C ASN A 271 -22.59 5.90 0.62
N CYS A 272 -21.56 5.67 1.44
CA CYS A 272 -20.56 4.62 1.25
C CYS A 272 -21.16 3.23 0.91
N ASP A 273 -22.25 2.83 1.56
CA ASP A 273 -22.86 1.51 1.34
C ASP A 273 -23.44 1.32 -0.08
N ASP A 274 -23.69 2.39 -0.84
CA ASP A 274 -24.14 2.30 -2.24
C ASP A 274 -23.12 1.57 -3.10
N TRP A 275 -21.83 1.65 -2.75
CA TRP A 275 -20.75 0.98 -3.46
C TRP A 275 -20.78 -0.55 -3.36
N TYR A 276 -21.37 -1.13 -2.31
CA TYR A 276 -21.59 -2.58 -2.24
C TYR A 276 -22.61 -3.08 -3.28
N ALA A 277 -23.43 -2.19 -3.85
CA ALA A 277 -24.41 -2.54 -4.89
C ALA A 277 -23.88 -2.32 -6.31
N PHE A 278 -22.61 -1.93 -6.48
CA PHE A 278 -22.03 -1.66 -7.79
C PHE A 278 -22.20 -2.88 -8.75
N PRO A 279 -22.60 -2.68 -10.02
CA PRO A 279 -22.75 -1.41 -10.75
C PRO A 279 -24.11 -0.71 -10.57
N GLN A 280 -25.04 -1.27 -9.80
CA GLN A 280 -26.38 -0.72 -9.59
C GLN A 280 -26.40 0.33 -8.46
N LEU A 281 -25.65 1.42 -8.67
CA LEU A 281 -25.62 2.54 -7.73
C LEU A 281 -26.97 3.26 -7.72
N THR A 282 -27.62 3.31 -6.56
CA THR A 282 -28.94 3.92 -6.39
C THR A 282 -28.87 5.38 -5.96
N GLY A 283 -27.74 5.80 -5.37
CA GLY A 283 -27.57 7.11 -4.75
C GLY A 283 -28.44 7.34 -3.51
N ALA A 284 -29.03 6.28 -2.95
CA ALA A 284 -30.06 6.36 -1.94
C ALA A 284 -29.72 5.61 -0.63
N ARG A 285 -28.47 5.18 -0.44
CA ARG A 285 -28.03 4.43 0.76
C ARG A 285 -27.40 5.32 1.83
N TRP A 286 -27.97 6.52 2.01
CA TRP A 286 -27.48 7.50 2.99
C TRP A 286 -27.72 7.03 4.43
N ARG A 287 -26.67 6.99 5.23
CA ARG A 287 -26.77 6.79 6.68
C ARG A 287 -25.73 7.61 7.44
N GLN A 288 -25.94 7.70 8.74
CA GLN A 288 -25.00 8.34 9.66
C GLN A 288 -23.86 7.35 9.98
N VAL A 289 -22.61 7.77 9.73
CA VAL A 289 -21.38 7.00 9.96
C VAL A 289 -20.38 7.77 10.81
N ASN A 290 -19.48 7.07 11.50
CA ASN A 290 -18.36 7.64 12.27
C ASN A 290 -17.21 6.64 12.33
N CYS A 291 -16.15 6.94 13.10
CA CYS A 291 -14.96 6.08 13.19
C CYS A 291 -15.20 4.62 13.55
N SER A 292 -16.31 4.26 14.21
CA SER A 292 -16.62 2.86 14.52
C SER A 292 -16.84 1.99 13.28
N GLU A 293 -17.20 2.62 12.16
CA GLU A 293 -17.44 1.96 10.88
C GLU A 293 -16.18 1.32 10.30
N TRP A 294 -15.02 1.96 10.47
CA TRP A 294 -13.76 1.59 9.82
C TRP A 294 -12.63 1.33 10.83
N GLY A 295 -12.96 1.01 12.08
CA GLY A 295 -11.98 0.52 13.06
C GLY A 295 -11.44 1.53 14.07
N ASN A 296 -12.14 2.64 14.32
CA ASN A 296 -11.86 3.60 15.40
C ASN A 296 -10.44 4.19 15.39
N GLY A 297 -9.89 4.46 14.21
CA GLY A 297 -8.54 5.01 14.05
C GLY A 297 -7.44 3.98 13.85
N ASP A 298 -7.78 2.69 13.82
CA ASP A 298 -6.85 1.65 13.37
C ASP A 298 -6.62 1.79 11.85
N ILE A 299 -5.36 2.01 11.49
CA ILE A 299 -4.90 2.20 10.11
C ILE A 299 -5.23 1.00 9.22
N ARG A 300 -5.00 -0.22 9.70
CA ARG A 300 -5.21 -1.44 8.91
C ARG A 300 -6.69 -1.64 8.65
N LEU A 301 -7.51 -1.49 9.69
CA LEU A 301 -8.97 -1.62 9.58
C LEU A 301 -9.57 -0.54 8.68
N HIS A 302 -9.06 0.70 8.72
CA HIS A 302 -9.50 1.75 7.82
C HIS A 302 -9.26 1.39 6.35
N HIS A 303 -8.03 1.01 6.01
CA HIS A 303 -7.69 0.64 4.65
C HIS A 303 -8.48 -0.56 4.15
N LEU A 304 -8.65 -1.60 4.99
CA LEU A 304 -9.46 -2.76 4.65
C LEU A 304 -10.93 -2.39 4.41
N TRP A 305 -11.52 -1.54 5.24
CA TRP A 305 -12.86 -1.00 5.01
C TRP A 305 -12.93 -0.27 3.67
N TRP A 306 -12.00 0.64 3.40
CA TRP A 306 -11.97 1.43 2.18
C TRP A 306 -11.84 0.56 0.92
N PHE A 307 -10.88 -0.38 0.92
CA PHE A 307 -10.66 -1.32 -0.17
C PHE A 307 -11.86 -2.23 -0.44
N ARG A 308 -12.60 -2.65 0.59
CA ARG A 308 -13.79 -3.50 0.41
C ARG A 308 -14.98 -2.79 -0.23
N HIS A 309 -14.99 -1.46 -0.26
CA HIS A 309 -15.98 -0.70 -1.01
C HIS A 309 -15.62 -0.57 -2.50
N MET A 310 -14.42 -0.97 -2.93
CA MET A 310 -14.06 -0.87 -4.34
C MET A 310 -14.88 -1.85 -5.19
N PRO A 311 -15.33 -1.43 -6.40
CA PRO A 311 -15.92 -2.32 -7.39
C PRO A 311 -15.06 -3.56 -7.67
N HIS A 312 -15.70 -4.73 -7.68
CA HIS A 312 -15.02 -6.04 -7.71
C HIS A 312 -15.78 -7.11 -8.52
N VAL A 313 -16.72 -6.73 -9.39
CA VAL A 313 -17.59 -7.66 -10.11
C VAL A 313 -17.30 -7.68 -11.61
N THR A 314 -17.76 -8.72 -12.32
CA THR A 314 -17.65 -8.83 -13.77
C THR A 314 -18.49 -7.79 -14.49
N GLY A 315 -17.97 -7.27 -15.60
CA GLY A 315 -18.66 -6.32 -16.48
C GLY A 315 -17.81 -5.10 -16.77
N LEU A 316 -18.33 -4.20 -17.59
CA LEU A 316 -17.69 -2.94 -17.93
C LEU A 316 -18.72 -1.91 -18.40
N THR A 317 -18.37 -0.64 -18.29
CA THR A 317 -19.06 0.48 -18.97
C THR A 317 -18.02 1.40 -19.57
N ASP A 318 -18.23 1.83 -20.81
CA ASP A 318 -17.38 2.79 -21.53
C ASP A 318 -15.88 2.43 -21.50
N GLY A 319 -15.58 1.12 -21.56
CA GLY A 319 -14.21 0.60 -21.54
C GLY A 319 -13.59 0.48 -20.15
N ILE A 320 -14.28 0.88 -19.08
CA ILE A 320 -13.83 0.76 -17.69
C ILE A 320 -14.46 -0.48 -17.04
N SER A 321 -13.61 -1.34 -16.50
CA SER A 321 -13.97 -2.58 -15.79
C SER A 321 -14.75 -2.28 -14.52
N TYR A 322 -15.71 -3.15 -14.22
CA TYR A 322 -16.43 -3.18 -12.95
C TYR A 322 -15.64 -3.81 -11.80
N ASN A 323 -14.44 -4.31 -12.08
CA ASN A 323 -13.48 -4.74 -11.09
C ASN A 323 -12.29 -3.77 -11.09
N TRP A 324 -12.21 -2.88 -10.11
CA TRP A 324 -11.12 -1.90 -10.02
C TRP A 324 -9.80 -2.54 -9.58
N TRP A 325 -9.85 -3.68 -8.87
CA TRP A 325 -8.65 -4.43 -8.51
C TRP A 325 -7.83 -4.86 -9.71
N ASP A 326 -8.48 -5.05 -10.85
CA ASP A 326 -7.88 -5.36 -12.13
C ASP A 326 -6.82 -4.33 -12.57
N TYR A 327 -7.10 -3.04 -12.33
CA TYR A 327 -6.18 -1.94 -12.59
C TYR A 327 -5.14 -1.78 -11.47
N ILE A 328 -5.58 -1.98 -10.22
CA ILE A 328 -4.72 -1.81 -9.05
C ILE A 328 -3.56 -2.81 -9.10
N VAL A 329 -3.83 -4.09 -9.38
CA VAL A 329 -2.81 -5.15 -9.36
C VAL A 329 -2.13 -5.38 -10.70
N ASP A 330 -2.65 -4.83 -11.80
CA ASP A 330 -2.03 -4.92 -13.11
C ASP A 330 -1.88 -3.55 -13.78
N PRO A 331 -0.68 -2.92 -13.70
CA PRO A 331 -0.46 -1.62 -14.31
C PRO A 331 -0.62 -1.66 -15.83
N ASN A 332 -0.59 -2.83 -16.47
CA ASN A 332 -0.69 -2.96 -17.92
C ASN A 332 -2.13 -2.79 -18.43
N ARG A 333 -3.11 -2.75 -17.54
CA ARG A 333 -4.52 -2.53 -17.87
C ARG A 333 -4.94 -1.06 -17.77
N VAL A 334 -4.04 -0.18 -17.32
CA VAL A 334 -4.28 1.26 -17.10
C VAL A 334 -3.89 2.09 -18.31
#